data_AF-A0A1Y5ENP0-F1
#
_entry.id   AF-A0A1Y5ENP0-F1
#
_cell.length_a   1.000
_cell.length_b   1.000
_cell.length_c   1.000
_cell.angle_alpha   90.00
_cell.angle_beta   90.00
_cell.angle_gamma   90.00
#
_symmetry.space_group_name_H-M   'P 1'
#
loop_
_entity.id
_entity.type
_entity.pdbx_description
1 polymer ?
#
loop_
_entity_poly.entity_id
_entity_poly.type
_entity_poly.pdbx_seq_one_letter_code
_entity_poly.pdbx_strand_id
1 'polypeptide(L)'
;MKKLLILLLLVPFLATADTYTDVGGASQMVADSFTDLWDFMYTDVPDLIQRAIAYFITWSIKGKLEFYKVFIVYAWGMAKVIILDLNIMSQITSNMSALPVDVRQAFIDMRLFDGINLLLHASVTKFVMNFLGK
;
A
#
# COMPACT_ATOMS: atom_id res chain seq x y z
N MET A 1 15.09 3.52 -25.03
CA MET A 1 13.92 2.83 -24.44
C MET A 1 12.67 2.91 -25.33
N LYS A 2 12.26 4.07 -25.87
CA LYS A 2 11.14 4.16 -26.84
C LYS A 2 11.30 3.25 -28.08
N LYS A 3 12.52 3.13 -28.62
CA LYS A 3 12.83 2.26 -29.77
C LYS A 3 12.70 0.75 -29.45
N LEU A 4 12.91 0.35 -28.19
CA LEU A 4 12.76 -1.04 -27.73
C LEU A 4 11.29 -1.42 -27.52
N LEU A 5 10.46 -0.48 -27.07
CA LEU A 5 9.01 -0.67 -26.98
C LEU A 5 8.36 -0.87 -28.35
N ILE A 6 8.81 -0.10 -29.36
CA ILE A 6 8.33 -0.25 -30.75
C ILE A 6 8.75 -1.60 -31.35
N LEU A 7 9.95 -2.08 -31.03
CA LEU A 7 10.44 -3.40 -31.48
C LEU A 7 9.66 -4.55 -30.82
N LEU A 8 9.31 -4.42 -29.53
CA LEU A 8 8.52 -5.43 -28.79
C LEU A 8 7.06 -5.49 -29.29
N LEU A 9 6.50 -4.36 -29.75
CA LEU A 9 5.18 -4.30 -30.38
C LEU A 9 5.13 -4.99 -31.76
N LEU A 10 6.26 -5.20 -32.43
CA LEU A 10 6.32 -5.88 -33.75
C LEU A 10 6.56 -7.39 -33.65
N VAL A 11 6.74 -7.94 -32.44
CA VAL A 11 6.95 -9.37 -32.22
C VAL A 11 5.80 -10.27 -32.72
N PRO A 12 4.50 -9.91 -32.65
CA PRO A 12 3.45 -10.75 -33.23
C PRO A 12 3.50 -10.82 -34.77
N PHE A 13 4.15 -9.87 -35.45
CA PHE A 13 4.36 -9.93 -36.92
C PHE A 13 5.44 -10.92 -37.36
N LEU A 14 6.11 -11.60 -36.43
CA LEU A 14 7.06 -12.67 -36.70
C LEU A 14 6.43 -14.07 -36.64
N ALA A 15 5.10 -14.16 -36.52
CA ALA A 15 4.39 -15.42 -36.70
C ALA A 15 4.52 -15.88 -38.16
N THR A 16 5.44 -16.81 -38.41
CA THR A 16 5.56 -17.51 -39.69
C THR A 16 4.38 -18.47 -39.83
N ALA A 17 3.26 -17.99 -40.39
CA ALA A 17 2.12 -18.83 -40.73
C ALA A 17 2.22 -19.28 -42.20
N ASP A 18 2.39 -20.60 -42.35
CA ASP A 18 2.09 -21.52 -43.46
C ASP A 18 2.35 -21.17 -44.93
N THR A 19 2.66 -22.23 -45.70
CA THR A 19 2.93 -22.18 -47.15
C THR A 19 1.67 -21.86 -47.95
N TYR A 20 1.48 -20.60 -48.32
CA TYR A 20 0.45 -20.16 -49.27
C TYR A 20 0.95 -20.30 -50.72
N THR A 21 0.32 -21.16 -51.50
CA THR A 21 0.59 -21.34 -52.93
C THR A 21 -0.36 -20.48 -53.77
N ASP A 22 0.21 -19.73 -54.72
CA ASP A 22 -0.44 -18.93 -55.79
C ASP A 22 -0.80 -17.45 -55.46
N VAL A 23 -0.96 -16.63 -56.50
CA VAL A 23 -1.11 -15.15 -56.47
C VAL A 23 -2.32 -14.70 -55.63
N GLY A 24 -3.34 -15.55 -55.48
CA GLY A 24 -4.47 -15.34 -54.56
C GLY A 24 -4.14 -15.59 -53.08
N GLY A 25 -3.13 -16.40 -52.78
CA GLY A 25 -2.61 -16.58 -51.42
C GLY A 25 -1.83 -15.37 -50.94
N ALA A 26 -1.09 -14.69 -51.83
CA ALA A 26 -0.40 -13.45 -51.48
C ALA A 26 -1.36 -12.31 -51.11
N SER A 27 -2.53 -12.21 -51.75
CA SER A 27 -3.54 -11.21 -51.38
C SER A 27 -4.27 -11.55 -50.08
N GLN A 28 -4.46 -12.84 -49.77
CA GLN A 28 -4.97 -13.30 -48.48
C GLN A 28 -3.98 -13.07 -47.35
N MET A 29 -2.69 -13.38 -47.55
CA MET A 29 -1.63 -13.07 -46.58
C MET A 29 -1.56 -11.58 -46.27
N VAL A 30 -1.70 -10.74 -47.29
CA VAL A 30 -1.71 -9.28 -47.11
C VAL A 30 -2.98 -8.83 -46.37
N ALA A 31 -4.15 -9.39 -46.70
CA ALA A 31 -5.40 -9.07 -46.01
C ALA A 31 -5.41 -9.52 -44.54
N ASP A 32 -4.90 -10.72 -44.24
CA ASP A 32 -4.78 -11.24 -42.89
C ASP A 32 -3.75 -10.43 -42.09
N SER A 33 -2.61 -10.07 -42.68
CA SER A 33 -1.61 -9.20 -42.04
C SER A 33 -2.16 -7.80 -41.71
N PHE A 34 -3.05 -7.25 -42.55
CA PHE A 34 -3.72 -5.99 -42.28
C PHE A 34 -4.80 -6.12 -41.19
N THR A 35 -5.48 -7.25 -41.13
CA THR A 35 -6.48 -7.55 -40.09
C THR A 35 -5.80 -7.76 -38.74
N ASP A 36 -4.69 -8.50 -38.69
CA ASP A 36 -3.88 -8.69 -37.50
C ASP A 36 -3.27 -7.36 -37.01
N LEU A 37 -2.84 -6.48 -37.93
CA LEU A 37 -2.37 -5.14 -37.57
C LEU A 37 -3.48 -4.27 -36.98
N TRP A 38 -4.68 -4.36 -37.56
CA TRP A 38 -5.84 -3.66 -37.06
C TRP A 38 -6.22 -4.17 -35.66
N ASP A 39 -6.32 -5.48 -35.46
CA ASP A 39 -6.70 -6.07 -34.18
C ASP A 39 -5.63 -5.82 -33.10
N PHE A 40 -4.36 -5.90 -33.46
CA PHE A 40 -3.26 -5.58 -32.56
C PHE A 40 -3.33 -4.12 -32.07
N MET A 41 -3.63 -3.18 -32.97
CA MET A 41 -3.70 -1.76 -32.63
C MET A 41 -4.97 -1.35 -31.90
N TYR A 42 -6.11 -1.93 -32.27
CA TYR A 42 -7.41 -1.51 -31.76
C TYR A 42 -7.93 -2.38 -30.61
N THR A 43 -7.39 -3.59 -30.42
CA THR A 43 -7.87 -4.54 -29.41
C THR A 43 -6.78 -4.87 -28.39
N ASP A 44 -5.60 -5.29 -28.84
CA ASP A 44 -4.58 -5.83 -27.92
C ASP A 44 -3.81 -4.74 -27.15
N VAL A 45 -3.39 -3.66 -27.82
CA VAL A 45 -2.68 -2.55 -27.15
C VAL A 45 -3.53 -1.88 -26.07
N PRO A 46 -4.82 -1.58 -26.29
CA PRO A 46 -5.70 -1.07 -25.23
C PRO A 46 -5.84 -2.02 -24.03
N ASP A 47 -6.00 -3.33 -24.25
CA ASP A 47 -6.10 -4.31 -23.14
C ASP A 47 -4.81 -4.39 -22.31
N LEU A 48 -3.65 -4.36 -22.98
CA LEU A 48 -2.35 -4.34 -22.30
C LEU A 48 -2.19 -3.09 -21.43
N ILE A 49 -2.61 -1.91 -21.92
CA ILE A 49 -2.57 -0.66 -21.14
C ILE A 49 -3.52 -0.75 -19.93
N GLN A 50 -4.73 -1.25 -20.11
CA GLN A 50 -5.69 -1.43 -19.03
C GLN A 50 -5.13 -2.37 -17.94
N ARG A 51 -4.51 -3.48 -18.35
CA ARG A 51 -3.87 -4.44 -17.44
C ARG A 51 -2.64 -3.87 -16.75
N ALA A 52 -1.83 -3.07 -17.45
CA ALA A 52 -0.66 -2.39 -16.88
C ALA A 52 -1.07 -1.34 -15.84
N ILE A 53 -2.11 -0.55 -16.10
CA ILE A 53 -2.67 0.41 -15.14
C ILE A 53 -3.23 -0.33 -13.92
N ALA A 54 -3.98 -1.43 -14.13
CA ALA A 54 -4.50 -2.25 -13.03
C ALA A 54 -3.37 -2.81 -12.16
N TYR A 55 -2.28 -3.29 -12.76
CA TYR A 55 -1.09 -3.75 -12.04
C TYR A 55 -0.43 -2.61 -11.25
N PHE A 56 -0.28 -1.43 -11.86
CA PHE A 56 0.30 -0.26 -11.22
C PHE A 56 -0.51 0.21 -10.00
N ILE A 57 -1.84 0.24 -10.12
CA ILE A 57 -2.74 0.58 -9.01
C ILE A 57 -2.62 -0.46 -7.89
N THR A 58 -2.62 -1.75 -8.24
CA THR A 58 -2.47 -2.84 -7.26
C THR A 58 -1.15 -2.74 -6.50
N TRP A 59 -0.05 -2.46 -7.20
CA TRP A 59 1.26 -2.28 -6.58
C TRP A 59 1.30 -1.05 -5.68
N SER A 60 0.70 0.06 -6.11
CA SER A 60 0.61 1.29 -5.32
C SER A 60 -0.17 1.09 -4.02
N ILE A 61 -1.28 0.32 -4.06
CA ILE A 61 -2.05 -0.02 -2.85
C ILE A 61 -1.23 -0.88 -1.90
N LYS A 62 -0.50 -1.88 -2.40
CA LYS A 62 0.41 -2.71 -1.58
C LYS A 62 1.48 -1.85 -0.91
N GLY A 63 2.10 -0.93 -1.65
CA GLY A 63 3.07 0.01 -1.09
C GLY A 63 2.49 0.89 0.01
N LYS A 64 1.29 1.45 -0.21
CA LYS A 64 0.58 2.24 0.80
C LYS A 64 0.30 1.45 2.08
N LEU A 65 -0.08 0.18 1.96
CA LEU A 65 -0.34 -0.69 3.10
C LEU A 65 0.93 -0.95 3.93
N GLU A 66 2.06 -1.24 3.27
CA GLU A 66 3.35 -1.43 3.95
C GLU A 66 3.81 -0.14 4.66
N PHE A 67 3.60 1.01 4.02
CA PHE A 67 3.90 2.30 4.62
C PHE A 67 3.09 2.55 5.91
N TYR A 68 1.79 2.21 5.92
CA TYR A 68 0.97 2.30 7.13
C TYR A 68 1.48 1.42 8.27
N LYS A 69 2.00 0.22 7.98
CA LYS A 69 2.54 -0.66 9.03
C LYS A 69 3.75 -0.04 9.72
N VAL A 70 4.71 0.46 8.93
CA VAL A 70 5.90 1.15 9.46
C VAL A 70 5.47 2.38 10.25
N PHE A 71 4.49 3.10 9.74
CA PHE A 71 3.97 4.30 10.36
C PHE A 71 3.33 4.06 11.73
N ILE A 72 2.59 2.94 11.92
CA ILE A 72 2.04 2.56 13.23
C ILE A 72 3.16 2.39 14.27
N VAL A 73 4.25 1.71 13.90
CA VAL A 73 5.39 1.46 14.80
C VAL A 73 6.06 2.78 15.17
N TYR A 74 6.24 3.68 14.20
CA TYR A 74 6.81 5.00 14.43
C TYR A 74 5.92 5.88 15.32
N ALA A 75 4.60 5.90 15.08
CA ALA A 75 3.63 6.64 15.87
C ALA A 75 3.62 6.20 17.33
N TRP A 76 3.77 4.90 17.60
CA TRP A 76 3.89 4.38 18.96
C TRP A 76 5.19 4.81 19.66
N GLY A 77 6.31 4.83 18.93
CA GLY A 77 7.58 5.36 19.42
C GLY A 77 7.49 6.84 19.83
N MET A 78 6.88 7.67 18.98
CA MET A 78 6.64 9.08 19.30
C MET A 78 5.68 9.26 20.47
N ALA A 79 4.61 8.45 20.56
CA ALA A 79 3.67 8.52 21.67
C ALA A 79 4.33 8.28 23.03
N LYS A 80 5.33 7.39 23.11
CA LYS A 80 6.11 7.17 24.32
C LYS A 80 6.91 8.40 24.75
N VAL A 81 7.57 9.05 23.79
CA VAL A 81 8.36 10.27 24.06
C VAL A 81 7.44 11.38 24.56
N ILE A 82 6.30 11.59 23.90
CA ILE A 82 5.31 12.60 24.29
C ILE A 82 4.78 12.36 25.71
N ILE A 83 4.49 11.10 26.07
CA ILE A 83 3.99 10.76 27.42
C ILE A 83 5.06 10.97 28.50
N LEU A 84 6.32 10.70 28.18
CA LEU A 84 7.46 11.02 29.04
C LEU A 84 7.59 12.53 29.26
N ASP A 85 7.50 13.31 28.19
CA ASP A 85 7.61 14.77 28.24
C ASP A 85 6.45 15.42 29.01
N LEU A 86 5.24 14.87 28.90
CA LEU A 86 4.06 15.34 29.65
C LEU A 86 4.11 15.01 31.15
N ASN A 87 5.09 14.21 31.60
CA ASN A 87 5.30 13.84 33.00
C ASN A 87 4.04 13.35 33.73
N ILE A 88 3.14 12.66 33.00
CA ILE A 88 1.83 12.23 33.51
C ILE A 88 1.98 11.26 34.70
N MET A 89 3.02 10.41 34.67
CA MET A 89 3.34 9.48 35.76
C MET A 89 3.70 10.18 37.07
N SER A 90 4.39 11.33 37.04
CA SER A 90 4.72 12.07 38.26
C SER A 90 3.48 12.72 38.88
N GLN A 91 2.59 13.28 38.06
CA GLN A 91 1.34 13.87 38.54
C GLN A 91 0.36 12.81 39.09
N ILE A 92 0.28 11.64 38.45
CA ILE A 92 -0.51 10.52 38.98
C ILE A 92 0.06 10.08 40.34
N THR A 93 1.38 9.96 40.45
CA THR A 93 2.04 9.56 41.70
C THR A 93 1.84 10.60 42.82
N SER A 94 1.87 11.90 42.52
CA SER A 94 1.61 12.94 43.54
C SER A 94 0.17 12.91 44.04
N ASN A 95 -0.80 12.63 43.17
CA ASN A 95 -2.20 12.48 43.53
C ASN A 95 -2.47 11.16 44.27
N MET A 96 -1.66 10.12 44.04
CA MET A 96 -1.72 8.85 44.78
C MET A 96 -1.22 8.96 46.22
N SER A 97 -0.26 9.84 46.50
CA SER A 97 0.15 10.11 47.88
C SER A 97 -0.93 10.82 48.71
N ALA A 98 -1.92 11.41 48.06
CA ALA A 98 -3.09 12.00 48.71
C ALA A 98 -4.22 10.99 48.98
N LEU A 99 -4.12 9.76 48.45
CA LEU A 99 -5.14 8.73 48.63
C LEU A 99 -4.88 7.87 49.89
N PRO A 100 -5.93 7.48 50.64
CA PRO A 100 -5.82 6.56 51.77
C PRO A 100 -5.19 5.22 51.37
N VAL A 101 -4.44 4.62 52.30
CA VAL A 101 -3.58 3.44 52.05
C VAL A 101 -4.36 2.25 51.49
N ASP A 102 -5.55 1.96 52.02
CA ASP A 102 -6.38 0.81 51.59
C ASP A 102 -6.91 0.97 50.15
N VAL A 103 -7.24 2.20 49.77
CA VAL A 103 -7.75 2.52 48.43
C VAL A 103 -6.63 2.47 47.40
N ARG A 104 -5.43 2.94 47.78
CA ARG A 104 -4.24 2.85 46.93
C ARG A 104 -3.85 1.39 46.66
N GLN A 105 -3.97 0.52 47.66
CA GLN A 105 -3.64 -0.90 47.54
C GLN A 105 -4.65 -1.64 46.64
N ALA A 106 -5.95 -1.33 46.76
CA ALA A 106 -6.97 -1.83 45.84
C ALA A 106 -6.73 -1.41 44.38
N PHE A 107 -6.28 -0.17 44.13
CA PHE A 107 -5.96 0.28 42.76
C PHE A 107 -4.71 -0.36 42.17
N ILE A 108 -3.74 -0.75 43.01
CA ILE A 108 -2.55 -1.50 42.59
C ILE A 108 -2.96 -2.94 42.21
N ASP A 109 -3.81 -3.58 43.03
CA ASP A 109 -4.29 -4.95 42.77
C ASP A 109 -5.16 -5.04 41.50
N MET A 110 -5.95 -4.00 41.22
CA MET A 110 -6.74 -3.91 39.98
C MET A 110 -5.91 -3.60 38.72
N ARG A 111 -4.59 -3.38 38.86
CA ARG A 111 -3.70 -2.93 37.76
C ARG A 111 -4.25 -1.71 37.01
N LEU A 112 -4.99 -0.86 37.71
CA LEU A 112 -5.68 0.27 37.11
C LEU A 112 -4.67 1.24 36.47
N PHE A 113 -3.50 1.37 37.07
CA PHE A 113 -2.42 2.23 36.59
C PHE A 113 -1.73 1.71 35.33
N ASP A 114 -1.53 0.39 35.21
CA ASP A 114 -1.05 -0.22 33.96
C ASP A 114 -2.08 0.00 32.84
N GLY A 115 -3.37 -0.13 33.16
CA GLY A 115 -4.47 0.10 32.21
C GLY A 115 -4.57 1.56 31.75
N ILE A 116 -4.45 2.53 32.67
CA ILE A 116 -4.45 3.96 32.34
C ILE A 116 -3.22 4.32 31.50
N ASN A 117 -2.05 3.78 31.83
CA ASN A 117 -0.83 4.01 31.06
C ASN A 117 -0.97 3.46 29.63
N LEU A 118 -1.51 2.25 29.49
CA LEU A 118 -1.80 1.65 28.19
C LEU A 118 -2.83 2.47 27.38
N LEU A 119 -3.89 2.96 28.03
CA LEU A 119 -4.91 3.81 27.39
C LEU A 119 -4.33 5.14 26.93
N LEU A 120 -3.45 5.76 27.73
CA LEU A 120 -2.75 6.99 27.34
C LEU A 120 -1.83 6.72 26.15
N HIS A 121 -1.02 5.67 26.18
CA HIS A 121 -0.19 5.27 25.05
C HIS A 121 -1.02 5.03 23.78
N ALA A 122 -2.16 4.34 23.89
CA ALA A 122 -3.05 4.09 22.75
C ALA A 122 -3.71 5.37 22.22
N SER A 123 -4.16 6.26 23.10
CA SER A 123 -4.81 7.53 22.74
C SER A 123 -3.83 8.50 22.06
N VAL A 124 -2.62 8.64 22.61
CA VAL A 124 -1.57 9.47 22.01
C VAL A 124 -1.08 8.87 20.69
N THR A 125 -0.95 7.54 20.59
CA THR A 125 -0.61 6.87 19.31
C THR A 125 -1.68 7.14 18.25
N LYS A 126 -2.98 7.08 18.62
CA LYS A 126 -4.09 7.44 17.72
C LYS A 126 -4.04 8.92 17.30
N PHE A 127 -3.69 9.81 18.22
CA PHE A 127 -3.51 11.23 17.93
C PHE A 127 -2.36 11.46 16.92
N VAL A 128 -1.19 10.85 17.14
CA VAL A 128 -0.04 10.92 16.22
C VAL A 128 -0.39 10.31 14.87
N MET A 129 -1.11 9.18 14.83
CA MET A 129 -1.59 8.58 13.59
C MET A 129 -2.56 9.49 12.82
N ASN A 130 -3.46 10.17 13.52
CA ASN A 130 -4.38 11.12 12.91
C ASN A 130 -3.68 12.39 12.40
N PHE A 131 -2.57 12.79 13.02
CA PHE A 131 -1.81 13.98 12.63
C PHE A 131 -0.92 13.73 11.40
N LEU A 132 -0.32 12.55 11.28
CA LEU A 132 0.54 12.20 10.14
C LEU A 132 -0.20 11.46 9.01
N GLY A 133 -1.40 10.93 9.27
CA GLY A 133 -2.22 10.18 8.31
C GLY A 133 -3.26 11.01 7.55
N LYS A 134 -3.38 12.31 7.84
CA LYS A 134 -4.19 13.28 7.08
C LYS A 134 -3.33 14.19 6.24
#